data_AF-Q8NHW4-F1
#
_entry.id   AF-Q8NHW4-F1
#
_cell.length_a   1.000
_cell.length_b   1.000
_cell.length_c   1.000
_cell.angle_alpha   90.00
_cell.angle_beta   90.00
_cell.angle_gamma   90.00
#
_symmetry.space_group_name_H-M   'P 1'
#
loop_
_entity.id
_entity.type
_entity.pdbx_description
1 polymer ?
#
loop_
_entity_poly.entity_id
_entity_poly.type
_entity_poly.pdbx_seq_one_letter_code
_entity_poly.pdbx_strand_id
1 'polypeptide(L)'
;MKLCVTVLSLLVLVAAFCSLALSAPMGSDPPTACCFSYTARKLPRNFVVDYYETSSLCSQPAVVFQTKRGKQVCADPSESWVQEYVYDLELN
;
A
#
# COMPACT_ATOMS: atom_id res chain seq x y z
N MET A 1 -32.79 -45.96 -4.22
CA MET A 1 -31.58 -45.82 -3.37
C MET A 1 -30.34 -45.38 -4.15
N LYS A 2 -29.90 -46.05 -5.23
CA LYS A 2 -28.68 -45.66 -6.00
C LYS A 2 -28.71 -44.22 -6.55
N LEU A 3 -29.82 -43.77 -7.14
CA LEU A 3 -29.96 -42.39 -7.65
C LEU A 3 -29.87 -41.33 -6.54
N CYS A 4 -30.41 -41.60 -5.35
CA CYS A 4 -30.37 -40.65 -4.25
C CYS A 4 -28.91 -40.43 -3.80
N VAL A 5 -28.11 -41.50 -3.73
CA VAL A 5 -26.70 -41.44 -3.34
C VAL A 5 -25.87 -40.66 -4.37
N THR A 6 -26.10 -40.87 -5.67
CA THR A 6 -25.36 -40.13 -6.71
C THR A 6 -25.68 -38.64 -6.70
N VAL A 7 -26.95 -38.27 -6.50
CA VAL A 7 -27.38 -36.86 -6.44
C VAL A 7 -26.80 -36.18 -5.19
N LEU A 8 -26.84 -36.85 -4.03
CA LEU A 8 -26.25 -36.34 -2.79
C LEU A 8 -24.73 -36.14 -2.93
N SER A 9 -24.03 -37.12 -3.51
CA SER A 9 -22.58 -37.04 -3.73
C SER A 9 -22.20 -35.88 -4.65
N LEU A 10 -22.96 -35.64 -5.73
CA LEU A 10 -22.71 -34.54 -6.65
C LEU A 10 -22.95 -33.17 -5.98
N LEU A 11 -24.00 -33.05 -5.18
CA LEU A 11 -24.32 -31.83 -4.42
C LEU A 11 -23.21 -31.45 -3.43
N VAL A 12 -22.68 -32.44 -2.70
CA VAL A 12 -21.56 -32.25 -1.77
C VAL A 12 -20.30 -31.80 -2.50
N LEU A 13 -20.03 -32.38 -3.68
CA LEU A 13 -18.86 -32.01 -4.49
C LEU A 13 -18.96 -30.56 -4.97
N VAL A 14 -20.13 -30.13 -5.47
CA VAL A 14 -20.36 -28.74 -5.91
C VAL A 14 -20.20 -27.75 -4.74
N ALA A 15 -20.78 -28.05 -3.58
CA ALA A 15 -20.66 -27.19 -2.39
C ALA A 15 -19.19 -27.04 -1.93
N ALA A 16 -18.42 -28.13 -1.97
CA ALA A 16 -16.99 -28.10 -1.64
C ALA A 16 -16.19 -27.23 -2.63
N PHE A 17 -16.46 -27.35 -3.94
CA PHE A 17 -15.81 -26.53 -4.96
C PHE A 17 -16.18 -25.05 -4.85
N CYS A 18 -17.46 -24.73 -4.60
CA CYS A 18 -17.89 -23.34 -4.37
C CYS A 18 -17.20 -22.72 -3.14
N SER A 19 -17.00 -23.50 -2.08
CA SER A 19 -16.34 -23.02 -0.87
C SER A 19 -14.86 -22.67 -1.11
N LEU A 20 -14.16 -23.45 -1.93
CA LEU A 20 -12.74 -23.23 -2.24
C LEU A 20 -12.51 -22.02 -3.15
N ALA A 21 -13.45 -21.73 -4.06
CA ALA A 21 -13.37 -20.55 -4.93
C ALA A 21 -13.58 -19.23 -4.16
N LEU A 22 -14.31 -19.27 -3.05
CA LEU A 22 -14.59 -18.10 -2.21
C LEU A 22 -13.46 -17.79 -1.22
N SER A 23 -12.56 -18.74 -0.94
CA SER A 23 -11.34 -18.47 -0.18
C SER A 23 -10.24 -17.88 -1.08
N ALA A 24 -10.56 -16.82 -1.82
CA ALA A 24 -9.49 -15.91 -2.22
C ALA A 24 -9.04 -15.23 -0.92
N PRO A 25 -7.74 -15.27 -0.54
CA PRO A 25 -7.26 -14.40 0.50
C PRO A 25 -7.68 -12.99 0.09
N MET A 26 -8.54 -12.35 0.88
CA MET A 26 -8.65 -10.89 0.88
C MET A 26 -7.22 -10.44 1.10
N GLY A 27 -6.56 -10.05 0.00
CA GLY A 27 -5.14 -9.75 -0.01
C GLY A 27 -4.86 -8.84 1.16
N SER A 28 -4.11 -9.39 2.11
CA SER A 28 -3.63 -8.76 3.32
C SER A 28 -2.98 -7.44 2.93
N ASP A 29 -3.63 -6.35 3.32
CA ASP A 29 -3.24 -4.96 3.20
C ASP A 29 -3.01 -4.44 1.77
N PRO A 30 -3.51 -3.23 1.43
CA PRO A 30 -3.22 -2.60 0.15
C PRO A 30 -1.69 -2.57 -0.06
N PRO A 31 -1.21 -2.71 -1.32
CA PRO A 31 0.21 -2.71 -1.61
C PRO A 31 0.84 -1.48 -0.96
N THR A 32 1.73 -1.72 0.00
CA THR A 32 2.46 -0.66 0.69
C THR A 32 3.25 0.13 -0.34
N ALA A 33 2.99 1.43 -0.47
CA ALA A 33 3.78 2.29 -1.33
C ALA A 33 5.20 2.44 -0.74
N CYS A 34 6.16 1.72 -1.32
CA CYS A 34 7.56 1.79 -0.96
C CYS A 34 8.37 2.63 -1.94
N CYS A 35 9.34 3.36 -1.43
CA CYS A 35 10.33 4.08 -2.23
C CYS A 35 11.59 3.23 -2.39
N PHE A 36 12.07 3.08 -3.63
CA PHE A 36 13.31 2.35 -3.96
C PHE A 36 14.48 3.29 -4.32
N SER A 37 14.21 4.58 -4.45
CA SER A 37 15.20 5.64 -4.65
C SER A 37 14.65 6.96 -4.13
N TYR A 38 15.56 7.89 -3.81
CA TYR A 38 15.21 9.23 -3.36
C TYR A 38 15.44 10.26 -4.46
N THR A 39 14.74 11.38 -4.38
CA THR A 39 15.02 12.54 -5.22
C THR A 39 16.48 13.00 -5.03
N ALA A 40 17.21 13.16 -6.12
CA ALA A 40 18.60 13.64 -6.08
C ALA A 40 18.72 15.15 -5.78
N ARG A 41 17.59 15.88 -5.75
CA ARG A 41 17.56 17.33 -5.54
C ARG A 41 16.48 17.69 -4.53
N LYS A 42 16.77 18.70 -3.68
CA LYS A 42 15.79 19.34 -2.79
C LYS A 42 14.60 19.83 -3.62
N LEU A 43 13.42 19.38 -3.23
CA LEU A 43 12.17 19.82 -3.84
C LEU A 43 11.88 21.27 -3.40
N PRO A 44 11.48 22.20 -4.27
CA PRO A 44 11.10 23.54 -3.83
C PRO A 44 9.94 23.52 -2.81
N ARG A 45 10.10 24.14 -1.64
CA ARG A 45 9.13 24.10 -0.52
C ARG A 45 7.73 24.51 -0.96
N ASN A 46 7.64 25.54 -1.80
CA ASN A 46 6.40 26.09 -2.32
C ASN A 46 5.56 25.12 -3.17
N PHE A 47 6.15 23.98 -3.61
CA PHE A 47 5.43 22.93 -4.33
C PHE A 47 4.86 21.86 -3.42
N VAL A 48 5.37 21.69 -2.21
CA VAL A 48 4.93 20.67 -1.26
C VAL A 48 3.65 21.15 -0.58
N VAL A 49 2.66 20.26 -0.48
CA VAL A 49 1.39 20.54 0.22
C VAL A 49 1.14 19.60 1.38
N ASP A 50 1.73 18.42 1.36
CA ASP A 50 1.50 17.38 2.37
C ASP A 50 2.63 16.33 2.29
N TYR A 51 2.69 15.42 3.26
CA TYR A 51 3.64 14.31 3.29
C TYR A 51 3.02 13.07 3.93
N TYR A 52 3.65 11.92 3.70
CA TYR A 52 3.42 10.72 4.50
C TYR A 52 4.70 9.89 4.60
N GLU A 53 4.83 9.12 5.66
CA GLU A 53 5.92 8.17 5.83
C GLU A 53 5.55 6.81 5.21
N THR A 54 6.52 6.17 4.56
CA THR A 54 6.33 4.79 4.08
C THR A 54 6.34 3.80 5.24
N SER A 55 5.63 2.69 5.11
CA SER A 55 5.61 1.63 6.12
C SER A 55 7.00 1.11 6.46
N SER A 56 7.17 0.68 7.71
CA SER A 56 8.36 -0.04 8.18
C SER A 56 8.57 -1.40 7.51
N LEU A 57 7.57 -1.89 6.77
CA LEU A 57 7.69 -3.10 5.93
C LEU A 57 8.50 -2.85 4.64
N CYS A 58 8.73 -1.59 4.26
CA CYS A 58 9.57 -1.26 3.11
C CYS A 58 11.05 -1.53 3.40
N SER A 59 11.82 -1.85 2.36
CA SER A 59 13.25 -2.15 2.51
C SER A 59 14.09 -0.96 2.97
N GLN A 60 13.57 0.26 2.86
CA GLN A 60 14.18 1.48 3.37
C GLN A 60 13.11 2.50 3.78
N PRO A 61 13.37 3.33 4.80
CA PRO A 61 12.44 4.37 5.23
C PRO A 61 12.41 5.52 4.23
N ALA A 62 11.24 6.09 3.98
CA ALA A 62 11.12 7.25 3.11
C ALA A 62 9.99 8.18 3.57
N VAL A 63 10.19 9.47 3.31
CA VAL A 63 9.11 10.47 3.35
C VAL A 63 8.67 10.72 1.92
N VAL A 64 7.37 10.61 1.67
CA VAL A 64 6.79 10.93 0.37
C VAL A 64 6.11 12.28 0.44
N PHE A 65 6.66 13.26 -0.26
CA PHE A 65 6.04 14.57 -0.38
C PHE A 65 5.00 14.58 -1.48
N GLN A 66 3.81 15.08 -1.15
CA GLN A 66 2.75 15.38 -2.10
C GLN A 66 2.92 16.81 -2.59
N THR A 67 2.84 17.01 -3.90
CA THR A 67 2.98 18.32 -4.53
C THR A 67 1.63 18.91 -4.93
N LYS A 68 1.56 20.24 -5.10
CA LYS A 68 0.39 20.96 -5.65
C LYS A 68 -0.12 20.41 -6.98
N ARG A 69 0.74 19.71 -7.75
CA ARG A 69 0.40 19.09 -9.03
C ARG A 69 -0.04 17.63 -8.89
N GLY A 70 -0.27 17.15 -7.68
CA GLY A 70 -0.65 15.76 -7.40
C GLY A 70 0.48 14.74 -7.61
N LYS A 71 1.74 15.19 -7.74
CA LYS A 71 2.89 14.28 -7.82
C LYS A 71 3.36 13.88 -6.43
N GLN A 72 3.73 12.62 -6.28
CA GLN A 72 4.41 12.07 -5.12
C GLN A 72 5.91 12.00 -5.38
N VAL A 73 6.72 12.45 -4.42
CA VAL A 73 8.18 12.46 -4.52
C VAL A 73 8.78 11.80 -3.29
N CYS A 74 9.50 10.70 -3.51
CA CYS A 74 10.27 10.01 -2.48
C CYS A 74 11.49 10.84 -2.05
N ALA A 75 11.66 11.03 -0.75
CA ALA A 75 12.77 11.78 -0.15
C ALA A 75 13.40 11.00 1.01
N ASP A 76 14.70 11.23 1.20
CA ASP A 76 15.49 10.58 2.26
C ASP A 76 15.19 11.25 3.63
N PRO A 77 14.69 10.52 4.64
CA PRO A 77 14.39 11.09 5.96
C PRO A 77 15.63 11.65 6.69
N SER A 78 16.84 11.25 6.29
CA SER A 78 18.10 11.72 6.89
C SER A 78 18.53 13.10 6.39
N GLU A 79 17.95 13.59 5.29
CA GLU A 79 18.27 14.89 4.73
C GLU A 79 17.64 16.04 5.54
N SER A 80 18.43 17.06 5.87
CA SER A 80 18.00 18.18 6.72
C SER A 80 16.78 18.94 6.17
N TRP A 81 16.69 19.08 4.85
CA TRP A 81 15.56 19.75 4.22
C TRP A 81 14.27 18.94 4.28
N VAL A 82 14.37 17.60 4.36
CA VAL A 82 13.20 16.73 4.50
C VAL A 82 12.62 16.92 5.90
N GLN A 83 13.48 16.93 6.92
CA GLN A 83 13.11 17.19 8.30
C GLN A 83 12.51 18.58 8.49
N GLU A 84 13.11 19.61 7.88
CA GLU A 84 12.58 20.98 7.85
C GLU A 84 11.15 21.00 7.28
N TYR A 85 10.91 20.30 6.17
CA TYR A 85 9.60 20.32 5.51
C TYR A 85 8.54 19.55 6.29
N VAL A 86 8.92 18.44 6.91
CA VAL A 86 8.03 17.67 7.80
C VAL A 86 7.63 18.54 8.98
N TYR A 87 8.61 19.15 9.66
CA TYR A 87 8.36 20.06 10.78
C TYR A 87 7.43 21.21 10.37
N ASP A 88 7.71 21.90 9.27
CA ASP A 88 6.84 22.99 8.78
C ASP A 88 5.40 22.53 8.47
N LEU A 89 5.20 21.27 8.05
CA LEU A 89 3.88 20.71 7.75
C LEU A 89 3.15 20.25 9.02
N GLU A 90 3.87 19.80 10.05
CA GLU A 90 3.29 19.42 11.34
C GLU A 90 2.86 20.63 12.18
N LEU A 91 3.46 21.81 11.95
CA LEU A 91 3.11 23.04 12.63
C LEU A 91 1.87 23.75 12.05
N ASN A 92 1.36 23.31 10.91
CA ASN A 92 0.28 23.98 10.17
C ASN A 92 -1.04 23.22 10.26
#